data_AF-A0A966TDP6-F1
#
_entry.id   AF-A0A966TDP6-F1
#
_cell.length_a   1.000
_cell.length_b   1.000
_cell.length_c   1.000
_cell.angle_alpha   90.00
_cell.angle_beta   90.00
_cell.angle_gamma   90.00
#
_symmetry.space_group_name_H-M   'P 1'
#
loop_
_entity.id
_entity.type
_entity.pdbx_description
1 polymer ?
#
loop_
_entity_poly.entity_id
_entity_poly.type
_entity_poly.pdbx_seq_one_letter_code
_entity_poly.pdbx_strand_id
1 'polypeptide(L)'
;MSNRELERSIEAILMVVEEPVSEVVLAQIIEAPTEQILESLNALAASYEEQARGFTLKQISGGWRFYSHPDLAPLVEKFVLDGQQAKLTQAA
;
A
#
# COMPACT_ATOMS: atom_id res chain seq x y z
N MET A 1 -2.48 -19.37 11.78
CA MET A 1 -3.08 -18.09 11.38
C MET A 1 -4.05 -18.37 10.25
N SER A 2 -5.25 -17.82 10.29
CA SER A 2 -6.18 -17.90 9.15
C SER A 2 -5.72 -16.98 8.02
N ASN A 3 -6.14 -17.26 6.78
CA ASN A 3 -5.78 -16.42 5.62
C ASN A 3 -6.19 -14.96 5.84
N ARG A 4 -7.37 -14.74 6.45
CA ARG A 4 -7.86 -13.39 6.73
C ARG A 4 -7.03 -12.65 7.78
N GLU A 5 -6.51 -13.34 8.78
CA GLU A 5 -5.60 -12.73 9.75
C GLU A 5 -4.28 -12.33 9.08
N LEU A 6 -3.77 -13.18 8.17
CA LEU A 6 -2.53 -12.95 7.42
C LEU A 6 -2.65 -11.69 6.55
N GLU A 7 -3.70 -11.63 5.74
CA GLU A 7 -4.04 -10.46 4.92
C GLU A 7 -4.10 -9.17 5.75
N ARG A 8 -4.82 -9.20 6.88
CA ARG A 8 -4.95 -8.02 7.78
C ARG A 8 -3.61 -7.59 8.37
N SER A 9 -2.70 -8.52 8.60
CA SER A 9 -1.36 -8.22 9.13
C SER A 9 -0.48 -7.57 8.07
N ILE A 10 -0.55 -8.08 6.84
CA ILE A 10 0.11 -7.48 5.67
C ILE A 10 -0.41 -6.05 5.44
N GLU A 11 -1.72 -5.85 5.43
CA GLU A 11 -2.36 -4.53 5.31
C GLU A 11 -1.83 -3.54 6.35
N ALA A 12 -1.79 -3.97 7.62
CA ALA A 12 -1.36 -3.13 8.72
C ALA A 12 0.11 -2.71 8.60
N ILE A 13 0.99 -3.63 8.21
CA ILE A 13 2.42 -3.32 8.00
C ILE A 13 2.59 -2.39 6.80
N LEU A 14 1.96 -2.71 5.66
CA LEU A 14 2.11 -1.91 4.45
C LEU A 14 1.49 -0.51 4.55
N MET A 15 0.56 -0.29 5.50
CA MET A 15 0.00 1.03 5.77
C MET A 15 1.02 2.01 6.38
N VAL A 16 2.03 1.52 7.10
CA VAL A 16 2.98 2.37 7.85
C VAL A 16 4.35 2.52 7.19
N VAL A 17 4.60 1.81 6.08
CA VAL A 17 5.94 1.78 5.45
C VAL A 17 6.15 2.96 4.49
N GLU A 18 7.33 3.57 4.59
CA GLU A 18 7.74 4.68 3.72
C GLU A 18 8.47 4.21 2.45
N GLU A 19 8.87 2.94 2.38
CA GLU A 19 9.59 2.34 1.26
C GLU A 19 8.96 0.98 0.89
N PRO A 20 9.11 0.50 -0.36
CA PRO A 20 8.62 -0.82 -0.75
C PRO A 20 9.23 -1.94 0.11
N VAL A 21 8.40 -2.86 0.60
CA VAL A 21 8.84 -3.97 1.47
C VAL A 21 8.74 -5.30 0.74
N SER A 22 9.80 -6.10 0.75
CA SER A 22 9.80 -7.40 0.08
C SER A 22 8.98 -8.45 0.84
N GLU A 23 8.48 -9.46 0.12
CA GLU A 23 7.78 -10.60 0.70
C GLU A 23 8.63 -11.36 1.73
N VAL A 24 9.97 -11.36 1.58
CA VAL A 24 10.89 -12.00 2.53
C VAL A 24 10.89 -11.27 3.88
N VAL A 25 10.88 -9.94 3.87
CA VAL A 25 10.84 -9.14 5.11
C VAL A 25 9.48 -9.30 5.79
N LEU A 26 8.39 -9.26 5.04
CA LEU A 26 7.05 -9.50 5.58
C LEU A 26 6.93 -10.90 6.20
N ALA A 27 7.46 -11.93 5.53
CA ALA A 27 7.48 -13.30 6.03
C ALA A 27 8.22 -13.42 7.37
N GLN A 28 9.34 -12.72 7.53
CA GLN A 28 10.10 -12.70 8.78
C GLN A 28 9.34 -12.03 9.91
N ILE A 29 8.67 -10.90 9.65
CA ILE A 29 7.93 -10.14 10.67
C ILE A 29 6.65 -10.87 11.10
N ILE A 30 5.93 -11.46 10.14
CA ILE A 30 4.64 -12.13 10.38
C ILE A 30 4.83 -13.60 10.81
N GLU A 31 6.06 -14.11 10.73
CA GLU A 31 6.40 -15.52 11.02
C GLU A 31 5.57 -16.50 10.18
N ALA A 32 5.49 -16.23 8.87
CA ALA A 32 4.74 -17.03 7.91
C ALA A 32 5.61 -17.42 6.70
N PRO A 33 5.28 -18.50 5.98
CA PRO A 33 6.01 -18.88 4.76
C PRO A 33 5.93 -17.77 3.69
N THR A 34 7.05 -17.46 3.04
CA THR A 34 7.13 -16.44 1.98
C THR A 34 6.14 -16.68 0.84
N GLU A 35 5.87 -17.94 0.49
CA GLU A 35 4.89 -18.29 -0.53
C GLU A 35 3.47 -17.86 -0.14
N GLN A 36 3.07 -18.07 1.13
CA GLN A 36 1.77 -17.62 1.63
C GLN A 36 1.67 -16.09 1.64
N ILE A 37 2.75 -15.40 1.99
CA ILE A 37 2.80 -13.93 1.91
C ILE A 37 2.59 -13.46 0.48
N LEU A 38 3.28 -14.05 -0.49
CA LEU A 38 3.16 -13.70 -1.90
C LEU A 38 1.74 -13.99 -2.43
N GLU A 39 1.16 -15.12 -2.09
CA GLU A 39 -0.23 -15.46 -2.43
C GLU A 39 -1.22 -14.44 -1.87
N SER A 40 -1.10 -14.11 -0.57
CA SER A 40 -1.97 -13.11 0.07
C SER A 40 -1.80 -11.71 -0.53
N LEU A 41 -0.57 -11.29 -0.85
CA LEU A 41 -0.32 -9.99 -1.51
C LEU A 41 -1.00 -9.90 -2.88
N ASN A 42 -0.88 -10.96 -3.69
CA ASN A 42 -1.55 -11.03 -4.99
C ASN A 42 -3.07 -11.06 -4.85
N ALA A 43 -3.61 -11.83 -3.90
CA ALA A 43 -5.05 -11.89 -3.63
C ALA A 43 -5.60 -10.53 -3.18
N LEU A 44 -4.88 -9.84 -2.29
CA LEU A 44 -5.23 -8.49 -1.85
C LEU A 44 -5.22 -7.49 -3.01
N ALA A 45 -4.16 -7.49 -3.82
CA ALA A 45 -4.05 -6.60 -4.97
C ALA A 45 -5.22 -6.79 -5.95
N ALA A 46 -5.54 -8.04 -6.30
CA ALA A 46 -6.68 -8.35 -7.15
C ALA A 46 -8.02 -7.92 -6.52
N SER A 47 -8.20 -8.20 -5.23
CA SER A 47 -9.44 -7.87 -4.52
C SER A 47 -9.67 -6.35 -4.41
N TYR A 48 -8.63 -5.56 -4.22
CA TYR A 48 -8.76 -4.09 -4.21
C TYR A 48 -9.13 -3.52 -5.58
N GLU A 49 -8.60 -4.11 -6.64
CA GLU A 49 -8.93 -3.75 -8.02
C GLU A 49 -10.40 -4.06 -8.32
N GLU A 50 -10.85 -5.29 -8.02
CA GLU A 50 -12.25 -5.70 -8.21
C GLU A 50 -13.24 -4.83 -7.42
N GLN A 51 -12.83 -4.36 -6.24
CA GLN A 51 -13.63 -3.49 -5.39
C GLN A 51 -13.56 -2.00 -5.77
N ALA A 52 -12.81 -1.64 -6.81
CA ALA A 52 -12.58 -0.26 -7.26
C ALA A 52 -12.15 0.67 -6.11
N ARG A 53 -11.18 0.22 -5.29
CA ARG A 53 -10.66 1.01 -4.16
C ARG A 53 -9.87 2.22 -4.66
N GLY A 54 -9.86 3.30 -3.86
CA GLY A 54 -9.09 4.51 -4.17
C GLY A 54 -7.57 4.38 -4.02
N PHE A 55 -7.08 3.19 -3.70
CA PHE A 55 -5.66 2.84 -3.60
C PHE A 55 -5.42 1.49 -4.29
N THR A 56 -4.16 1.26 -4.66
CA THR A 56 -3.69 0.04 -5.31
C THR A 56 -2.45 -0.48 -4.59
N LEU A 57 -2.34 -1.80 -4.49
CA LEU A 57 -1.18 -2.49 -3.94
C LEU A 57 -0.29 -2.92 -5.12
N LYS A 58 0.94 -2.41 -5.18
CA LYS A 58 1.85 -2.64 -6.31
C LYS A 58 3.18 -3.23 -5.88
N GLN A 59 3.71 -4.12 -6.72
CA GLN A 59 5.09 -4.59 -6.62
C GLN A 59 6.01 -3.72 -7.48
N ILE A 60 7.02 -3.11 -6.86
CA ILE A 60 7.99 -2.21 -7.50
C ILE A 60 9.38 -2.53 -6.93
N SER A 61 10.37 -2.68 -7.81
CA SER A 61 11.77 -2.94 -7.43
C SER A 61 11.94 -4.13 -6.46
N GLY A 62 11.08 -5.15 -6.56
CA GLY A 62 11.12 -6.32 -5.68
C GLY A 62 10.49 -6.11 -4.29
N GLY A 63 9.75 -5.01 -4.07
CA GLY A 63 8.99 -4.77 -2.84
C GLY A 63 7.55 -4.35 -3.13
N TRP A 64 6.71 -4.39 -2.10
CA TRP A 64 5.29 -4.08 -2.15
C TRP A 64 4.98 -2.79 -1.41
N ARG A 65 4.06 -1.99 -1.96
CA ARG A 65 3.62 -0.74 -1.34
C ARG A 65 2.23 -0.32 -1.83
N PHE A 66 1.50 0.39 -0.96
CA PHE A 66 0.29 1.10 -1.35
C PHE A 66 0.59 2.40 -2.11
N TYR A 67 -0.21 2.64 -3.15
CA TYR A 67 -0.26 3.89 -3.90
C TYR A 67 -1.70 4.34 -4.03
N SER A 68 -1.94 5.64 -4.23
CA SER A 68 -3.25 6.11 -4.70
C SER A 68 -3.56 5.47 -6.06
N HIS A 69 -4.84 5.14 -6.28
CA HIS A 69 -5.27 4.60 -7.56
C HIS A 69 -5.04 5.63 -8.68
N PRO A 70 -4.45 5.25 -9.84
CA PRO A 70 -4.11 6.20 -10.91
C PRO A 70 -5.32 6.97 -11.46
N ASP A 71 -6.51 6.37 -11.45
CA ASP A 71 -7.74 7.04 -11.90
C ASP A 71 -8.11 8.26 -11.04
N LEU A 72 -7.60 8.33 -9.82
CA LEU A 72 -7.77 9.47 -8.91
C LEU A 72 -6.58 10.43 -8.92
N ALA A 73 -5.60 10.26 -9.81
CA ALA A 73 -4.42 11.12 -9.89
C ALA A 73 -4.77 12.63 -10.00
N PRO A 74 -5.74 13.08 -10.84
CA PRO A 74 -6.08 14.50 -10.90
C PRO A 74 -6.58 15.08 -9.57
N LEU A 75 -7.30 14.27 -8.78
CA LEU A 75 -7.79 14.69 -7.47
C LEU A 75 -6.66 14.79 -6.45
N VAL A 76 -5.76 13.79 -6.45
CA VAL A 76 -4.59 13.76 -5.56
C VAL A 76 -3.63 14.92 -5.88
N GLU A 77 -3.38 15.20 -7.15
CA GLU A 77 -2.55 16.33 -7.60
C GLU A 77 -3.10 17.66 -7.09
N LYS A 78 -4.40 17.89 -7.26
CA LYS A 78 -5.06 19.09 -6.74
C LYS A 78 -4.87 19.24 -5.23
N PHE A 79 -5.10 18.18 -4.46
CA PHE A 79 -4.93 18.19 -3.00
C PHE A 79 -3.49 18.54 -2.58
N VAL A 80 -2.49 17.96 -3.26
CA VAL A 80 -1.08 18.24 -2.98
C VAL A 80 -0.72 19.70 -3.29
N LEU A 81 -1.18 20.22 -4.43
CA LEU A 81 -0.94 21.61 -4.83
C LEU A 81 -1.58 22.62 -3.87
N ASP A 82 -2.84 22.40 -3.48
CA ASP A 82 -3.57 23.24 -2.53
C ASP A 82 -2.87 23.22 -1.15
N GLY A 83 -2.40 22.06 -0.70
CA GLY A 83 -1.66 21.90 0.55
C GLY A 83 -0.27 22.56 0.55
N GLN A 84 0.42 22.59 -0.60
CA GLN A 84 1.69 23.32 -0.74
C GLN A 84 1.48 24.84 -0.66
N GLN A 85 0.42 25.37 -1.29
CA GLN A 85 0.09 26.79 -1.18
C GLN A 85 -0.26 27.21 0.24
N ALA A 86 -0.98 26.38 1.00
CA ALA A 86 -1.31 26.65 2.40
C ALA A 86 -0.08 26.68 3.33
N LYS A 87 0.96 25.89 3.05
CA LYS A 87 2.23 25.93 3.79
C LYS A 87 3.05 27.19 3.49
N LEU A 88 2.94 27.74 2.28
CA LEU A 88 3.65 28.97 1.87
C LEU A 88 3.04 30.23 2.50
N THR A 89 1.74 30.26 2.77
CA THR A 89 1.06 31.41 3.38
C THR A 89 1.22 31.50 4.90
N GLN A 90 1.69 30.42 5.56
CA GLN A 90 1.94 30.41 7.01
C GLN A 90 3.31 30.96 7.44
N ALA A 91 4.19 31.30 6.49
CA ALA A 91 5.53 31.82 6.76
C ALA A 91 5.67 33.36 6.61
N ALA A 92 4.56 34.11 6.67
CA ALA A 92 4.53 35.57 6.55
C ALA A 92 4.04 36.25 7.83
#